data_AF-A0AAE4P6W4-F1
#
_entry.id   AF-A0AAE4P6W4-F1
#
_cell.length_a   1.000
_cell.length_b   1.000
_cell.length_c   1.000
_cell.angle_alpha   90.00
_cell.angle_beta   90.00
_cell.angle_gamma   90.00
#
_symmetry.space_group_name_H-M   'P 1'
#
loop_
_entity.id
_entity.type
_entity.pdbx_description
1 polymer ?
#
loop_
_entity_poly.entity_id
_entity_poly.type
_entity_poly.pdbx_seq_one_letter_code
_entity_poly.pdbx_strand_id
1 'polypeptide(L)'
;MDSRLYGIQLLSAFWRGSYQMVGGIMSQINETDPIGASLLSSRSVFEVYTSDQFSSDASYRRFARNKLKSLGLMNPVESHAMLYDTIMLPESEVSVEDRTHGCPQPIAEIGIDKLGLCWIDPEALREHFGLSYFTEMGLGEAFARPFLCDPFYGLAIVPVGGRWVHASFTMDWLPRREAVIGDQILAYLRDPSRILGDGAEAARLFWSDLVDDLGRTALAQATPAELRIDSMDQLRDLATALTQKLALTNGNSKVWFRGQVSEYLTLDRSAAFAQGCLPYANVRDASLVTSLYRNAGQFGGERAAYRKFLIDIMAWESAAETVFGPAWVDVPLYGDFPEAEFGDGLELSSTQLAYDKNGNVVGGRTRHTTFAKSAWQRGLLLQQYGCPTPFLDVTSSIDIAHWFATHKFEGAGSSPLYRDHSWGGDDLNRWPTIYCFILSPRFHPIVESTRLNSDDVSTRVLRQHCGLLGGGGLLARNYAARYIGLKLRLHPSLAGQSKIAIEDLFPAADTDLVYRELLKISKIGTGNQFPLYGI
;
A
#
# COMPACT_ATOMS: atom_id res chain seq x y z
N MET A 1 -40.85 25.50 24.56
CA MET A 1 -40.59 25.01 23.19
C MET A 1 -39.08 25.01 23.01
N ASP A 2 -38.50 23.84 22.77
CA ASP A 2 -37.06 23.58 22.88
C ASP A 2 -36.34 23.99 21.58
N SER A 3 -35.38 24.91 21.68
CA SER A 3 -34.61 25.48 20.55
C SER A 3 -33.78 24.43 19.80
N ARG A 4 -33.58 23.25 20.40
CA ARG A 4 -32.90 22.10 19.77
C ARG A 4 -33.75 21.41 18.70
N LEU A 5 -35.08 21.44 18.81
CA LEU A 5 -35.99 20.84 17.83
C LEU A 5 -36.12 21.67 16.55
N TYR A 6 -35.98 23.00 16.65
CA TYR A 6 -36.06 23.92 15.50
C TYR A 6 -34.81 23.83 14.60
N GLY A 7 -33.63 23.62 15.20
CA GLY A 7 -32.37 23.43 14.46
C GLY A 7 -32.33 22.14 13.62
N ILE A 8 -32.89 21.05 14.14
CA ILE A 8 -32.96 19.75 13.43
C ILE A 8 -33.92 19.82 12.24
N GLN A 9 -35.04 20.55 12.38
CA GLN A 9 -36.01 20.72 11.29
C GLN A 9 -35.47 21.62 10.15
N LEU A 10 -34.71 22.66 10.47
CA LEU A 10 -34.04 23.53 9.49
C LEU A 10 -32.93 22.80 8.73
N LEU A 11 -32.11 21.99 9.41
CA LEU A 11 -31.09 21.14 8.76
C LEU A 11 -31.71 20.08 7.85
N SER A 12 -32.82 19.47 8.27
CA SER A 12 -33.62 18.54 7.45
C SER A 12 -34.22 19.20 6.21
N ALA A 13 -34.75 20.42 6.34
CA ALA A 13 -35.33 21.17 5.22
C ALA A 13 -34.27 21.65 4.22
N PHE A 14 -33.10 22.08 4.70
CA PHE A 14 -31.96 22.47 3.86
C PHE A 14 -31.39 21.27 3.08
N TRP A 15 -31.28 20.10 3.74
CA TRP A 15 -30.88 18.84 3.08
C TRP A 15 -31.91 18.38 2.03
N ARG A 16 -33.21 18.46 2.31
CA ARG A 16 -34.27 18.07 1.35
C ARG A 16 -34.36 19.02 0.15
N GLY A 17 -34.19 20.33 0.36
CA GLY A 17 -34.18 21.32 -0.73
C GLY A 17 -33.00 21.15 -1.68
N SER A 18 -31.82 20.83 -1.14
CA SER A 18 -30.61 20.59 -1.93
C SER A 18 -30.71 19.31 -2.78
N TYR A 19 -31.34 18.25 -2.25
CA TYR A 19 -31.60 17.01 -2.98
C TYR A 19 -32.66 17.15 -4.08
N GLN A 20 -33.71 17.96 -3.87
CA GLN A 20 -34.77 18.15 -4.87
C GLN A 20 -34.32 19.01 -6.06
N MET A 21 -33.46 20.00 -5.83
CA MET A 21 -32.93 20.86 -6.89
C MET A 21 -31.92 20.13 -7.79
N VAL A 22 -31.08 19.26 -7.20
CA VAL A 22 -30.15 18.39 -7.95
C VAL A 22 -30.89 17.21 -8.60
N GLY A 23 -31.90 16.64 -7.93
CA GLY A 23 -32.71 15.54 -8.44
C GLY A 23 -33.53 15.87 -9.69
N GLY A 24 -34.01 17.11 -9.81
CA GLY A 24 -34.75 17.57 -11.00
C GLY A 24 -33.89 17.60 -12.28
N ILE A 25 -32.65 18.09 -12.17
CA ILE A 25 -31.69 18.18 -13.28
C ILE A 25 -31.11 16.79 -13.63
N MET A 26 -30.89 15.93 -12.63
CA MET A 26 -30.35 14.57 -12.80
C MET A 26 -31.34 13.60 -13.46
N SER A 27 -32.66 13.78 -13.26
CA SER A 27 -33.68 12.86 -13.80
C SER A 27 -33.75 12.84 -15.33
N GLN A 28 -33.36 13.92 -16.01
CA GLN A 28 -33.32 13.99 -17.48
C GLN A 28 -32.00 13.45 -18.09
N ILE A 29 -30.92 13.37 -17.31
CA ILE A 29 -29.60 12.87 -17.76
C ILE A 29 -29.48 11.35 -17.53
N ASN A 30 -30.14 10.83 -16.48
CA ASN A 30 -30.06 9.44 -16.06
C ASN A 30 -30.66 8.42 -17.06
N GLU A 31 -31.54 8.83 -17.96
CA GLU A 31 -32.21 7.90 -18.89
C GLU A 31 -31.35 7.52 -20.11
N THR A 32 -30.29 8.27 -20.42
CA THR A 32 -29.45 8.04 -21.62
C THR A 32 -27.98 7.77 -21.32
N ASP A 33 -27.44 8.23 -20.19
CA ASP A 33 -26.05 7.98 -19.79
C ASP A 33 -25.88 8.01 -18.25
N PRO A 34 -26.23 6.93 -17.55
CA PRO A 34 -26.11 6.84 -16.09
C PRO A 34 -24.65 6.93 -15.59
N ILE A 35 -23.67 6.60 -16.42
CA ILE A 35 -22.24 6.72 -16.09
C ILE A 35 -21.83 8.19 -16.15
N GLY A 36 -22.20 8.90 -17.22
CA GLY A 36 -22.03 10.34 -17.35
C GLY A 36 -22.70 11.12 -16.23
N ALA A 37 -23.92 10.74 -15.82
CA ALA A 37 -24.64 11.37 -14.71
C ALA A 37 -23.94 11.17 -13.35
N SER A 38 -23.46 9.95 -13.06
CA SER A 38 -22.68 9.66 -11.85
C SER A 38 -21.38 10.47 -11.80
N LEU A 39 -20.63 10.52 -12.92
CA LEU A 39 -19.39 11.29 -13.04
C LEU A 39 -19.63 12.81 -13.00
N LEU A 40 -20.74 13.31 -13.54
CA LEU A 40 -21.14 14.72 -13.43
C LEU A 40 -21.57 15.07 -12.00
N SER A 41 -22.24 14.14 -11.30
CA SER A 41 -22.58 14.30 -9.88
C SER A 41 -21.32 14.33 -9.02
N SER A 42 -20.36 13.46 -9.27
CA SER A 42 -19.09 13.44 -8.53
C SER A 42 -18.28 14.70 -8.88
N ARG A 43 -18.19 15.10 -10.15
CA ARG A 43 -17.63 16.42 -10.55
C ARG A 43 -18.32 17.59 -9.85
N SER A 44 -19.64 17.60 -9.72
CA SER A 44 -20.37 18.66 -9.03
C SER A 44 -20.08 18.69 -7.53
N VAL A 45 -19.83 17.52 -6.90
CA VAL A 45 -19.32 17.44 -5.53
C VAL A 45 -17.90 18.02 -5.44
N PHE A 46 -17.08 17.92 -6.49
CA PHE A 46 -15.66 18.37 -6.49
C PHE A 46 -15.42 19.83 -6.91
N GLU A 47 -16.22 20.36 -7.83
CA GLU A 47 -16.23 21.81 -8.11
C GLU A 47 -16.64 22.61 -6.89
N VAL A 48 -17.44 22.01 -5.99
CA VAL A 48 -17.85 22.65 -4.73
C VAL A 48 -16.69 22.76 -3.75
N TYR A 49 -15.78 21.79 -3.59
CA TYR A 49 -14.70 21.88 -2.59
C TYR A 49 -13.42 22.53 -3.13
N THR A 50 -13.33 23.85 -3.04
CA THR A 50 -12.06 24.59 -3.20
C THR A 50 -11.24 24.56 -1.90
N SER A 51 -9.92 24.75 -2.01
CA SER A 51 -9.02 24.90 -0.86
C SER A 51 -9.52 25.94 0.15
N ASP A 52 -10.17 26.97 -0.37
CA ASP A 52 -10.53 28.18 0.36
C ASP A 52 -11.75 27.94 1.27
N GLN A 53 -12.41 26.79 1.15
CA GLN A 53 -13.51 26.37 2.02
C GLN A 53 -13.05 25.71 3.32
N PHE A 54 -11.78 25.35 3.41
CA PHE A 54 -11.23 24.77 4.63
C PHE A 54 -10.63 25.89 5.47
N SER A 55 -11.06 25.97 6.74
CA SER A 55 -10.59 26.98 7.70
C SER A 55 -9.10 26.89 8.02
N SER A 56 -8.45 25.78 7.65
CA SER A 56 -7.02 25.56 7.81
C SER A 56 -6.52 24.41 6.90
N ASP A 57 -5.21 24.36 6.66
CA ASP A 57 -4.58 23.22 5.98
C ASP A 57 -4.80 21.91 6.75
N ALA A 58 -4.78 21.94 8.08
CA ALA A 58 -5.11 20.79 8.91
C ALA A 58 -6.53 20.26 8.63
N SER A 59 -7.52 21.15 8.45
CA SER A 59 -8.90 20.77 8.14
C SER A 59 -9.02 20.14 6.74
N TYR A 60 -8.28 20.68 5.76
CA TYR A 60 -8.21 20.12 4.41
C TYR A 60 -7.56 18.73 4.40
N ARG A 61 -6.41 18.58 5.06
CA ARG A 61 -5.73 17.28 5.16
C ARG A 61 -6.59 16.23 5.90
N ARG A 62 -7.32 16.64 6.95
CA ARG A 62 -8.30 15.76 7.64
C ARG A 62 -9.42 15.28 6.70
N PHE A 63 -9.93 16.16 5.84
CA PHE A 63 -10.91 15.79 4.82
C PHE A 63 -10.32 14.81 3.80
N ALA A 64 -9.14 15.12 3.25
CA ALA A 64 -8.43 14.25 2.30
C ALA A 64 -8.19 12.85 2.87
N ARG A 65 -7.74 12.78 4.12
CA ARG A 65 -7.57 11.54 4.89
C ARG A 65 -8.87 10.73 4.97
N ASN A 66 -9.97 11.36 5.35
CA ASN A 66 -11.27 10.69 5.45
C ASN A 66 -11.75 10.18 4.08
N LYS A 67 -11.38 10.87 2.98
CA LYS A 67 -11.60 10.39 1.63
C LYS A 67 -10.73 9.18 1.33
N LEU A 68 -9.39 9.26 1.41
CA LEU A 68 -8.50 8.11 1.19
C LEU A 68 -8.92 6.86 1.99
N LYS A 69 -9.40 7.07 3.22
CA LYS A 69 -10.07 6.05 4.03
C LYS A 69 -11.29 5.46 3.33
N SER A 70 -12.27 6.26 2.91
CA SER A 70 -13.47 5.80 2.18
C SER A 70 -13.15 5.05 0.89
N LEU A 71 -12.05 5.42 0.23
CA LEU A 71 -11.59 4.77 -1.00
C LEU A 71 -11.00 3.39 -0.76
N GLY A 72 -10.73 3.02 0.49
CA GLY A 72 -10.09 1.76 0.80
C GLY A 72 -8.61 1.68 0.45
N LEU A 73 -8.00 2.83 0.17
CA LEU A 73 -6.55 2.95 0.00
C LEU A 73 -5.83 2.95 1.35
N MET A 74 -6.56 2.82 2.45
CA MET A 74 -5.94 2.60 3.75
C MET A 74 -5.34 1.21 3.84
N ASN A 75 -4.11 1.15 4.36
CA ASN A 75 -3.53 -0.07 4.87
C ASN A 75 -4.40 -0.57 6.03
N PRO A 76 -5.09 -1.70 5.91
CA PRO A 76 -6.05 -2.15 6.90
C PRO A 76 -5.42 -3.04 7.97
N VAL A 77 -4.16 -3.45 7.79
CA VAL A 77 -3.38 -4.16 8.81
C VAL A 77 -2.61 -3.17 9.70
N GLU A 78 -2.29 -2.00 9.14
CA GLU A 78 -1.75 -0.87 9.89
C GLU A 78 -2.63 0.35 9.60
N SER A 79 -3.77 0.44 10.29
CA SER A 79 -4.74 1.52 10.09
C SER A 79 -4.14 2.92 10.26
N HIS A 80 -2.96 3.01 10.87
CA HIS A 80 -2.20 4.23 11.06
C HIS A 80 -1.19 4.52 9.92
N ALA A 81 -0.62 3.51 9.23
CA ALA A 81 0.40 3.62 8.16
C ALA A 81 0.08 4.59 7.01
N MET A 82 -1.20 4.83 6.76
CA MET A 82 -1.73 5.72 5.72
C MET A 82 -2.21 7.09 6.24
N LEU A 83 -2.15 7.36 7.54
CA LEU A 83 -2.71 8.58 8.14
C LEU A 83 -1.73 9.76 8.19
N TYR A 84 -0.53 9.62 7.60
CA TYR A 84 0.62 10.47 7.92
C TYR A 84 0.88 11.68 7.00
N ASP A 85 0.05 11.92 5.98
CA ASP A 85 0.22 13.11 5.12
C ASP A 85 0.06 14.43 5.93
N THR A 86 -0.59 14.38 7.10
CA THR A 86 -0.68 15.50 8.05
C THR A 86 0.53 15.67 8.95
N ILE A 87 1.44 14.70 8.98
CA ILE A 87 2.46 14.60 10.02
C ILE A 87 3.82 15.05 9.51
N MET A 88 4.08 14.92 8.21
CA MET A 88 5.32 15.44 7.62
C MET A 88 5.31 16.98 7.61
N LEU A 89 6.33 17.56 8.23
CA LEU A 89 6.59 18.99 8.24
C LEU A 89 7.57 19.35 7.10
N PRO A 90 7.24 20.33 6.25
CA PRO A 90 8.24 20.99 5.41
C PRO A 90 9.38 21.54 6.27
N GLU A 91 10.62 21.47 5.79
CA GLU A 91 11.76 21.97 6.56
C GLU A 91 11.60 23.46 6.93
N SER A 92 10.93 24.24 6.07
CA SER A 92 10.61 25.65 6.31
C SER A 92 9.69 25.89 7.51
N GLU A 93 8.93 24.89 7.93
CA GLU A 93 8.03 24.95 9.09
C GLU A 93 8.72 24.53 10.40
N VAL A 94 9.95 24.00 10.33
CA VAL A 94 10.72 23.57 11.50
C VAL A 94 11.62 24.70 11.98
N SER A 95 11.48 25.07 13.25
CA SER A 95 12.27 26.15 13.84
C SER A 95 13.78 25.85 13.74
N VAL A 96 14.61 26.89 13.67
CA VAL A 96 16.08 26.71 13.64
C VAL A 96 16.55 25.99 14.91
N GLU A 97 15.93 26.26 16.06
CA GLU A 97 16.22 25.58 17.31
C GLU A 97 15.91 24.08 17.20
N ASP A 98 14.73 23.72 16.71
CA ASP A 98 14.32 22.31 16.57
C ASP A 98 15.19 21.59 15.54
N ARG A 99 15.59 22.25 14.45
CA ARG A 99 16.56 21.68 13.51
C ARG A 99 17.90 21.41 14.16
N THR A 100 18.38 22.34 15.00
CA THR A 100 19.68 22.21 15.68
C THR A 100 19.68 21.10 16.73
N HIS A 101 18.58 20.94 17.47
CA HIS A 101 18.48 19.94 18.54
C HIS A 101 17.98 18.57 18.05
N GLY A 102 17.13 18.55 17.02
CA GLY A 102 16.48 17.35 16.50
C GLY A 102 17.22 16.67 15.35
N CYS A 103 18.29 17.29 14.81
CA CYS A 103 19.09 16.71 13.72
C CYS A 103 20.53 16.41 14.20
N PRO A 104 21.00 15.15 14.09
CA PRO A 104 22.42 14.86 14.28
C PRO A 104 23.27 15.70 13.32
N GLN A 105 24.39 16.25 13.80
CA GLN A 105 25.33 17.02 12.98
C GLN A 105 25.74 16.28 11.69
N PRO A 106 26.10 14.97 11.73
CA PRO A 106 26.30 14.16 10.52
C PRO A 106 25.16 14.23 9.49
N ILE A 107 23.91 14.19 9.96
CA ILE A 107 22.73 14.24 9.09
C ILE A 107 22.58 15.65 8.51
N ALA A 108 22.82 16.69 9.31
CA ALA A 108 22.76 18.08 8.86
C ALA A 108 23.82 18.38 7.79
N GLU A 109 25.04 17.85 7.95
CA GLU A 109 26.14 18.01 6.99
C GLU A 109 25.85 17.31 5.64
N ILE A 110 25.29 16.10 5.68
CA ILE A 110 24.94 15.37 4.46
C ILE A 110 23.73 16.03 3.78
N GLY A 111 22.71 16.37 4.57
CA GLY A 111 21.42 16.92 4.15
C GLY A 111 20.30 15.89 4.28
N ILE A 112 19.21 16.31 4.94
CA ILE A 112 18.00 15.50 5.22
C ILE A 112 17.41 14.92 3.92
N ASP A 113 17.24 15.76 2.89
CA ASP A 113 16.68 15.36 1.60
C ASP A 113 17.55 14.32 0.87
N LYS A 114 18.88 14.45 0.95
CA LYS A 114 19.81 13.51 0.32
C LYS A 114 19.75 12.13 0.98
N LEU A 115 19.41 12.10 2.26
CA LEU A 115 19.19 10.87 3.02
C LEU A 115 17.74 10.39 2.90
N GLY A 116 16.84 11.15 2.25
CA GLY A 116 15.42 10.84 2.15
C GLY A 116 14.73 10.76 3.51
N LEU A 117 15.17 11.57 4.48
CA LEU A 117 14.53 11.70 5.79
C LEU A 117 13.47 12.81 5.74
N CYS A 118 12.60 12.86 6.74
CA CYS A 118 11.58 13.91 6.84
C CYS A 118 11.36 14.33 8.30
N TRP A 119 10.86 15.54 8.51
CA TRP A 119 10.46 16.01 9.83
C TRP A 119 9.03 15.57 10.14
N ILE A 120 8.79 15.18 11.38
CA ILE A 120 7.48 14.74 11.88
C ILE A 120 6.98 15.71 12.94
N ASP A 121 5.72 16.14 12.79
CA ASP A 121 4.96 16.84 13.82
C ASP A 121 4.52 15.86 14.93
N PRO A 122 5.05 15.99 16.15
CA PRO A 122 4.65 15.14 17.25
C PRO A 122 3.19 15.31 17.69
N GLU A 123 2.58 16.49 17.51
CA GLU A 123 1.19 16.72 17.91
C GLU A 123 0.25 15.93 17.00
N ALA A 124 0.44 16.06 15.69
CA ALA A 124 -0.30 15.27 14.71
C ALA A 124 -0.09 13.77 14.97
N LEU A 125 1.13 13.33 15.31
CA LEU A 125 1.42 11.94 15.65
C LEU A 125 0.68 11.48 16.91
N ARG A 126 0.61 12.32 17.96
CA ARG A 126 -0.15 12.04 19.19
C ARG A 126 -1.65 11.97 18.97
N GLU A 127 -2.22 12.82 18.11
CA GLU A 127 -3.63 12.71 17.70
C GLU A 127 -3.92 11.34 17.07
N HIS A 128 -2.92 10.73 16.43
CA HIS A 128 -3.07 9.47 15.70
C HIS A 128 -2.87 8.21 16.54
N PHE A 129 -1.87 8.18 17.41
CA PHE A 129 -1.53 7.00 18.22
C PHE A 129 -2.02 7.05 19.67
N GLY A 130 -2.42 8.23 20.16
CA GLY A 130 -2.66 8.46 21.58
C GLY A 130 -1.38 8.61 22.40
N LEU A 131 -1.49 9.21 23.58
CA LEU A 131 -0.36 9.51 24.47
C LEU A 131 0.27 8.27 25.13
N SER A 132 -0.49 7.18 25.29
CA SER A 132 0.00 5.96 25.95
C SER A 132 1.09 5.27 25.14
N TYR A 133 0.96 5.21 23.82
CA TYR A 133 1.91 4.57 22.91
C TYR A 133 3.34 5.15 23.05
N PHE A 134 3.48 6.48 23.06
CA PHE A 134 4.79 7.15 23.23
C PHE A 134 5.39 6.95 24.62
N THR A 135 4.51 6.85 25.62
CA THR A 135 4.92 6.62 27.00
C THR A 135 5.45 5.19 27.17
N GLU A 136 4.78 4.20 26.59
CA GLU A 136 5.19 2.80 26.58
C GLU A 136 6.53 2.58 25.86
N MET A 137 6.79 3.33 24.79
CA MET A 137 8.10 3.31 24.12
C MET A 137 9.21 4.02 24.91
N GLY A 138 8.89 4.68 26.03
CA GLY A 138 9.86 5.46 26.81
C GLY A 138 10.31 6.75 26.14
N LEU A 139 9.49 7.29 25.24
CA LEU A 139 9.85 8.43 24.39
C LEU A 139 9.05 9.71 24.69
N GLY A 140 8.25 9.73 25.77
CA GLY A 140 7.28 10.79 26.05
C GLY A 140 7.81 12.22 25.92
N GLU A 141 8.97 12.53 26.52
CA GLU A 141 9.56 13.88 26.43
C GLU A 141 10.27 14.13 25.08
N ALA A 142 10.84 13.09 24.47
CA ALA A 142 11.55 13.19 23.19
C ALA A 142 10.61 13.53 22.02
N PHE A 143 9.33 13.22 22.16
CA PHE A 143 8.25 13.54 21.22
C PHE A 143 7.55 14.85 21.59
N ALA A 144 8.15 15.71 22.42
CA ALA A 144 7.61 17.06 22.67
C ALA A 144 7.87 18.03 21.51
N ARG A 145 8.82 17.70 20.63
CA ARG A 145 9.31 18.56 19.54
C ARG A 145 9.31 17.82 18.20
N PRO A 146 9.36 18.53 17.07
CA PRO A 146 9.62 17.94 15.77
C PRO A 146 10.87 17.06 15.80
N PHE A 147 10.79 15.91 15.14
CA PHE A 147 11.89 14.96 15.08
C PHE A 147 12.03 14.37 13.68
N LEU A 148 13.19 13.78 13.38
CA LEU A 148 13.45 13.17 12.08
C LEU A 148 12.86 11.77 12.01
N CYS A 149 12.34 11.41 10.85
CA CYS A 149 11.89 10.07 10.54
C CYS A 149 12.47 9.61 9.21
N ASP A 150 12.82 8.33 9.15
CA ASP A 150 13.03 7.62 7.90
C ASP A 150 11.68 7.05 7.40
N PRO A 151 11.07 7.67 6.37
CA PRO A 151 9.78 7.26 5.86
C PRO A 151 9.84 5.97 5.03
N PHE A 152 11.03 5.41 4.75
CA PHE A 152 11.09 4.10 4.07
C PHE A 152 10.71 2.96 5.02
N TYR A 153 11.05 3.08 6.30
CA TYR A 153 10.91 2.00 7.30
C TYR A 153 10.17 2.41 8.58
N GLY A 154 9.72 3.65 8.66
CA GLY A 154 8.95 4.19 9.78
C GLY A 154 9.78 4.36 11.03
N LEU A 155 11.05 4.74 10.86
CA LEU A 155 11.99 4.84 11.96
C LEU A 155 12.12 6.30 12.40
N ALA A 156 11.59 6.63 13.57
CA ALA A 156 11.90 7.85 14.28
C ALA A 156 13.40 7.88 14.63
N ILE A 157 14.01 9.05 14.56
CA ILE A 157 15.36 9.36 15.00
C ILE A 157 15.21 10.47 16.02
N VAL A 158 15.30 10.12 17.30
CA VAL A 158 15.02 11.04 18.40
C VAL A 158 16.24 11.20 19.32
N PRO A 159 16.54 12.43 19.77
CA PRO A 159 17.61 12.65 20.74
C PRO A 159 17.12 12.31 22.16
N VAL A 160 17.79 11.38 22.83
CA VAL A 160 17.51 11.00 24.23
C VAL A 160 18.83 10.94 25.00
N GLY A 161 18.98 11.82 26.00
CA GLY A 161 20.15 11.82 26.88
C GLY A 161 21.49 11.96 26.16
N GLY A 162 21.55 12.77 25.10
CA GLY A 162 22.75 12.98 24.27
C GLY A 162 23.09 11.82 23.32
N ARG A 163 22.18 10.84 23.18
CA ARG A 163 22.28 9.75 22.20
C ARG A 163 21.09 9.81 21.25
N TRP A 164 21.28 9.26 20.05
CA TRP A 164 20.19 9.08 19.10
C TRP A 164 19.57 7.72 19.32
N VAL A 165 18.27 7.71 19.57
CA VAL A 165 17.45 6.50 19.71
C VAL A 165 16.60 6.37 18.46
N HIS A 166 16.50 5.14 17.96
CA HIS A 166 15.66 4.80 16.84
C HIS A 166 14.41 4.09 17.35
N ALA A 167 13.24 4.59 16.97
CA ALA A 167 11.97 3.99 17.36
C ALA A 167 11.15 3.68 16.11
N SER A 168 10.64 2.46 16.00
CA SER A 168 9.90 2.04 14.82
C SER A 168 8.39 2.22 15.04
N PHE A 169 7.77 3.00 14.17
CA PHE A 169 6.32 3.20 14.08
C PHE A 169 5.62 2.07 13.33
N THR A 170 6.37 1.14 12.74
CA THR A 170 5.79 0.01 12.01
C THR A 170 5.67 -1.23 12.90
N MET A 171 5.63 -1.04 14.22
CA MET A 171 5.69 -2.12 15.21
C MET A 171 4.36 -2.37 15.90
N ASP A 172 3.29 -1.66 15.52
CA ASP A 172 1.95 -1.77 16.14
C ASP A 172 1.34 -3.18 16.00
N TRP A 173 1.87 -3.99 15.09
CA TRP A 173 1.51 -5.40 14.91
C TRP A 173 2.33 -6.36 15.80
N LEU A 174 3.46 -5.93 16.39
CA LEU A 174 4.25 -6.77 17.30
C LEU A 174 3.54 -7.12 18.62
N PRO A 175 2.78 -6.23 19.26
CA PRO A 175 1.96 -6.63 20.42
C PRO A 175 1.01 -7.78 20.10
N ARG A 176 0.51 -7.88 18.85
CA ARG A 176 -0.30 -9.04 18.41
C ARG A 176 0.54 -10.30 18.22
N ARG A 177 1.85 -10.16 18.01
CA ARG A 177 2.85 -11.24 17.97
C ARG A 177 3.50 -11.52 19.32
N GLU A 178 3.35 -10.69 20.36
CA GLU A 178 3.85 -10.96 21.72
C GLU A 178 3.32 -12.29 22.25
N ALA A 179 2.06 -12.62 21.94
CA ALA A 179 1.47 -13.90 22.29
C ALA A 179 2.14 -15.12 21.60
N VAL A 180 2.89 -14.90 20.51
CA VAL A 180 3.47 -15.95 19.66
C VAL A 180 5.00 -16.01 19.76
N ILE A 181 5.68 -14.86 19.96
CA ILE A 181 7.14 -14.75 19.78
C ILE A 181 7.87 -14.43 21.11
N GLY A 182 7.18 -13.98 22.16
CA GLY A 182 7.78 -13.76 23.49
C GLY A 182 9.01 -12.83 23.48
N ASP A 183 10.05 -13.17 24.24
CA ASP A 183 11.25 -12.35 24.49
C ASP A 183 12.02 -11.88 23.24
N GLN A 184 11.80 -12.49 22.06
CA GLN A 184 12.47 -12.07 20.83
C GLN A 184 12.02 -10.67 20.36
N ILE A 185 10.85 -10.19 20.81
CA ILE A 185 10.34 -8.86 20.48
C ILE A 185 11.20 -7.76 21.08
N LEU A 186 11.69 -7.98 22.31
CA LEU A 186 12.65 -7.06 22.94
C LEU A 186 13.99 -7.04 22.18
N ALA A 187 14.38 -8.15 21.53
CA ALA A 187 15.57 -8.18 20.69
C ALA A 187 15.37 -7.38 19.39
N TYR A 188 14.18 -7.42 18.79
CA TYR A 188 13.81 -6.60 17.63
C TYR A 188 13.78 -5.09 17.97
N LEU A 189 13.23 -4.71 19.12
CA LEU A 189 13.22 -3.31 19.56
C LEU A 189 14.64 -2.78 19.87
N ARG A 190 15.58 -3.66 20.22
CA ARG A 190 16.96 -3.30 20.54
C ARG A 190 17.91 -3.27 19.34
N ASP A 191 17.55 -3.94 18.24
CA ASP A 191 18.37 -4.01 17.03
C ASP A 191 17.57 -3.57 15.79
N PRO A 192 17.61 -2.27 15.45
CA PRO A 192 16.91 -1.71 14.29
C PRO A 192 17.26 -2.38 12.95
N SER A 193 18.43 -3.03 12.85
CA SER A 193 18.83 -3.70 11.61
C SER A 193 17.96 -4.92 11.29
N ARG A 194 17.34 -5.53 12.31
CA ARG A 194 16.44 -6.68 12.13
C ARG A 194 15.12 -6.32 11.48
N ILE A 195 14.71 -5.05 11.54
CA ILE A 195 13.47 -4.55 10.91
C ILE A 195 13.48 -4.78 9.39
N LEU A 196 14.68 -4.81 8.79
CA LEU A 196 14.89 -4.95 7.35
C LEU A 196 14.92 -6.40 6.87
N GLY A 197 14.98 -7.37 7.80
CA GLY A 197 15.44 -8.72 7.49
C GLY A 197 14.44 -9.86 7.69
N ASP A 198 13.17 -9.59 8.04
CA ASP A 198 12.18 -10.64 8.38
C ASP A 198 12.13 -11.77 7.34
N GLY A 199 12.07 -11.42 6.05
CA GLY A 199 12.04 -12.36 4.95
C GLY A 199 13.34 -13.14 4.81
N ALA A 200 14.48 -12.46 4.95
CA ALA A 200 15.81 -13.07 4.84
C ALA A 200 16.06 -14.05 6.01
N GLU A 201 15.63 -13.70 7.23
CA GLU A 201 15.67 -14.59 8.39
C GLU A 201 14.76 -15.81 8.18
N ALA A 202 13.53 -15.60 7.71
CA ALA A 202 12.61 -16.69 7.36
C ALA A 202 13.18 -17.61 6.27
N ALA A 203 13.80 -17.05 5.23
CA ALA A 203 14.44 -17.82 4.17
C ALA A 203 15.57 -18.70 4.71
N ARG A 204 16.41 -18.18 5.61
CA ARG A 204 17.46 -19.00 6.25
C ARG A 204 16.89 -20.09 7.14
N LEU A 205 15.74 -19.86 7.77
CA LEU A 205 15.07 -20.87 8.57
C LEU A 205 14.47 -21.99 7.71
N PHE A 206 13.76 -21.64 6.64
CA PHE A 206 12.96 -22.57 5.84
C PHE A 206 13.71 -23.15 4.63
N TRP A 207 14.75 -22.47 4.15
CA TRP A 207 15.52 -22.79 2.95
C TRP A 207 17.03 -22.82 3.23
N SER A 208 17.43 -23.25 4.43
CA SER A 208 18.82 -23.26 4.92
C SER A 208 19.82 -24.00 4.02
N ASP A 209 19.36 -24.99 3.25
CA ASP A 209 20.18 -25.76 2.30
C ASP A 209 20.26 -25.14 0.91
N LEU A 210 19.42 -24.14 0.61
CA LEU A 210 19.39 -23.41 -0.66
C LEU A 210 20.03 -22.02 -0.52
N VAL A 211 20.01 -21.46 0.68
CA VAL A 211 20.62 -20.18 1.04
C VAL A 211 21.98 -20.50 1.66
N ASP A 212 23.07 -20.17 0.98
CA ASP A 212 24.42 -20.28 1.55
C ASP A 212 24.48 -19.58 2.93
N ASP A 213 25.36 -20.07 3.81
CA ASP A 213 25.66 -19.46 5.12
C ASP A 213 26.42 -18.12 4.90
N LEU A 214 25.74 -17.13 4.29
CA LEU A 214 26.14 -15.73 4.24
C LEU A 214 26.48 -15.37 5.68
N GLY A 215 27.77 -15.13 5.94
CA GLY A 215 28.41 -15.24 7.26
C GLY A 215 27.62 -14.69 8.46
N ARG A 216 28.04 -15.07 9.67
CA ARG A 216 27.29 -14.85 10.93
C ARG A 216 27.12 -13.40 11.41
N THR A 217 27.36 -12.38 10.57
CA THR A 217 27.11 -10.99 10.98
C THR A 217 25.61 -10.69 10.97
N ALA A 218 25.12 -9.89 11.91
CA ALA A 218 23.71 -9.48 11.95
C ALA A 218 23.26 -8.82 10.64
N LEU A 219 24.16 -8.07 9.99
CA LEU A 219 23.91 -7.47 8.68
C LEU A 219 23.74 -8.49 7.57
N ALA A 220 24.64 -9.46 7.50
CA ALA A 220 24.54 -10.53 6.51
C ALA A 220 23.23 -11.30 6.73
N GLN A 221 22.79 -11.49 7.98
CA GLN A 221 21.50 -12.10 8.32
C GLN A 221 20.29 -11.24 7.89
N ALA A 222 20.38 -9.91 7.93
CA ALA A 222 19.31 -9.04 7.46
C ALA A 222 19.20 -8.93 5.93
N THR A 223 20.27 -9.27 5.20
CA THR A 223 20.30 -9.15 3.73
C THR A 223 19.75 -10.41 3.06
N PRO A 224 18.80 -10.32 2.10
CA PRO A 224 18.33 -11.49 1.35
C PRO A 224 19.45 -12.12 0.53
N ALA A 225 19.48 -13.45 0.44
CA ALA A 225 20.47 -14.12 -0.39
C ALA A 225 20.16 -13.97 -1.87
N GLU A 226 21.21 -13.91 -2.69
CA GLU A 226 21.11 -13.72 -4.13
C GLU A 226 21.59 -14.96 -4.88
N LEU A 227 20.75 -15.49 -5.75
CA LEU A 227 21.04 -16.68 -6.56
C LEU A 227 21.00 -16.32 -8.04
N ARG A 228 22.02 -16.77 -8.78
CA ARG A 228 22.07 -16.66 -10.24
C ARG A 228 21.26 -17.80 -10.87
N ILE A 229 20.41 -17.46 -11.84
CA ILE A 229 19.59 -18.41 -12.61
C ILE A 229 19.96 -18.34 -14.08
N ASP A 230 20.38 -19.47 -14.65
CA ASP A 230 20.91 -19.60 -16.01
C ASP A 230 19.92 -20.22 -17.01
N SER A 231 18.83 -20.83 -16.54
CA SER A 231 17.81 -21.46 -17.39
C SER A 231 16.41 -21.45 -16.76
N MET A 232 15.38 -21.58 -17.60
CA MET A 232 13.99 -21.72 -17.12
C MET A 232 13.74 -23.01 -16.34
N ASP A 233 14.45 -24.10 -16.63
CA ASP A 233 14.30 -25.36 -15.89
C ASP A 233 14.85 -25.19 -14.47
N GLN A 234 16.04 -24.61 -14.32
CA GLN A 234 16.60 -24.26 -13.01
C GLN A 234 15.65 -23.34 -12.21
N LEU A 235 15.03 -22.36 -12.86
CA LEU A 235 14.07 -21.46 -12.21
C LEU A 235 12.86 -22.21 -11.64
N ARG A 236 12.28 -23.11 -12.43
CA ARG A 236 11.10 -23.91 -12.05
C ARG A 236 11.44 -24.97 -10.99
N ASP A 237 12.59 -25.61 -11.12
CA ASP A 237 13.09 -26.59 -10.14
C ASP A 237 13.28 -25.92 -8.78
N LEU A 238 13.92 -24.73 -8.77
CA LEU A 238 14.10 -23.95 -7.54
C LEU A 238 12.75 -23.53 -6.94
N ALA A 239 11.83 -22.95 -7.73
CA ALA A 239 10.52 -22.55 -7.24
C ALA A 239 9.71 -23.72 -6.65
N THR A 240 9.82 -24.90 -7.28
CA THR A 240 9.23 -26.15 -6.79
C THR A 240 9.85 -26.56 -5.45
N ALA A 241 11.18 -26.55 -5.34
CA ALA A 241 11.89 -26.87 -4.11
C ALA A 241 11.53 -25.91 -2.95
N LEU A 242 11.48 -24.59 -3.21
CA LEU A 242 11.08 -23.58 -2.23
C LEU A 242 9.67 -23.84 -1.69
N THR A 243 8.73 -24.17 -2.60
CA THR A 243 7.32 -24.44 -2.26
C THR A 243 7.17 -25.75 -1.48
N GLN A 244 7.86 -26.82 -1.91
CA GLN A 244 7.82 -28.12 -1.24
C GLN A 244 8.37 -28.04 0.18
N LYS A 245 9.49 -27.34 0.39
CA LYS A 245 10.08 -27.14 1.72
C LYS A 245 9.14 -26.40 2.67
N LEU A 246 8.49 -25.35 2.19
CA LEU A 246 7.54 -24.59 2.99
C LEU A 246 6.28 -25.41 3.33
N ALA A 247 5.83 -26.29 2.42
CA ALA A 247 4.68 -27.16 2.66
C ALA A 247 4.91 -28.15 3.83
N LEU A 248 6.16 -28.47 4.18
CA LEU A 248 6.49 -29.36 5.30
C LEU A 248 6.26 -28.72 6.68
N THR A 249 6.05 -27.41 6.78
CA THR A 249 6.04 -26.68 8.06
C THR A 249 4.65 -26.58 8.70
N ASN A 250 3.66 -27.38 8.25
CA ASN A 250 2.27 -27.41 8.73
C ASN A 250 1.59 -26.02 8.84
N GLY A 251 2.06 -25.03 8.08
CA GLY A 251 1.59 -23.65 8.15
C GLY A 251 0.85 -23.21 6.90
N ASN A 252 0.00 -22.19 7.03
CA ASN A 252 -0.68 -21.52 5.90
C ASN A 252 0.25 -20.58 5.11
N SER A 253 1.57 -20.74 5.24
CA SER A 253 2.55 -19.94 4.52
C SER A 253 2.66 -20.40 3.07
N LYS A 254 2.86 -19.46 2.15
CA LYS A 254 3.07 -19.71 0.72
C LYS A 254 4.28 -18.94 0.21
N VAL A 255 4.87 -19.47 -0.85
CA VAL A 255 5.89 -18.76 -1.61
C VAL A 255 5.20 -17.82 -2.60
N TRP A 256 5.62 -16.56 -2.57
CA TRP A 256 5.16 -15.54 -3.52
C TRP A 256 6.36 -14.98 -4.28
N PHE A 257 6.11 -14.48 -5.47
CA PHE A 257 7.13 -13.99 -6.39
C PHE A 257 6.78 -12.59 -6.89
N ARG A 258 7.80 -11.79 -7.20
CA ARG A 258 7.67 -10.52 -7.92
C ARG A 258 8.82 -10.37 -8.89
N GLY A 259 8.52 -10.24 -10.18
CA GLY A 259 9.51 -9.93 -11.20
C GLY A 259 9.72 -8.43 -11.38
N GLN A 260 10.97 -8.02 -11.61
CA GLN A 260 11.33 -6.67 -12.05
C GLN A 260 12.42 -6.74 -13.12
N VAL A 261 12.27 -5.92 -14.16
CA VAL A 261 13.26 -5.78 -15.25
C VAL A 261 14.62 -5.27 -14.79
N SER A 262 14.64 -4.59 -13.64
CA SER A 262 15.84 -4.12 -12.97
C SER A 262 15.55 -4.00 -11.48
N GLU A 263 16.55 -4.24 -10.64
CA GLU A 263 16.43 -3.90 -9.23
C GLU A 263 16.56 -2.39 -9.04
N TYR A 264 15.53 -1.81 -8.43
CA TYR A 264 15.61 -0.45 -7.92
C TYR A 264 16.14 -0.51 -6.50
N LEU A 265 17.09 0.35 -6.16
CA LEU A 265 17.69 0.40 -4.82
C LEU A 265 17.24 1.66 -4.09
N THR A 266 17.16 1.58 -2.76
CA THR A 266 17.01 2.75 -1.91
C THR A 266 18.21 3.70 -2.05
N LEU A 267 18.06 4.91 -1.50
CA LEU A 267 19.13 5.90 -1.47
C LEU A 267 20.37 5.33 -0.77
N ASP A 268 21.55 5.65 -1.31
CA ASP A 268 22.80 5.28 -0.65
C ASP A 268 23.00 6.12 0.61
N ARG A 269 22.99 5.44 1.76
CA ARG A 269 23.14 6.02 3.09
C ARG A 269 24.42 5.56 3.79
N SER A 270 25.35 4.97 3.05
CA SER A 270 26.63 4.46 3.57
C SER A 270 27.42 5.52 4.36
N ALA A 271 27.39 6.79 3.91
CA ALA A 271 28.03 7.90 4.63
C ALA A 271 27.38 8.16 6.00
N ALA A 272 26.05 8.13 6.10
CA ALA A 272 25.34 8.32 7.37
C ALA A 272 25.50 7.11 8.31
N PHE A 273 25.58 5.90 7.74
CA PHE A 273 25.91 4.69 8.50
C PHE A 273 27.33 4.75 9.07
N ALA A 274 28.33 5.14 8.27
CA ALA A 274 29.73 5.23 8.71
C ALA A 274 29.91 6.21 9.88
N GLN A 275 29.00 7.18 10.02
CA GLN A 275 28.96 8.16 11.12
C GLN A 275 28.04 7.73 12.27
N GLY A 276 27.48 6.51 12.24
CA GLY A 276 26.66 5.93 13.31
C GLY A 276 25.25 6.52 13.45
N CYS A 277 24.78 7.31 12.48
CA CYS A 277 23.49 8.02 12.58
C CYS A 277 22.30 7.18 12.11
N LEU A 278 22.52 6.32 11.12
CA LEU A 278 21.53 5.39 10.58
C LEU A 278 22.12 3.97 10.64
N PRO A 279 22.16 3.32 11.81
CA PRO A 279 22.85 2.05 12.01
C PRO A 279 22.24 0.89 11.19
N TYR A 280 21.01 1.06 10.72
CA TYR A 280 20.30 0.11 9.86
C TYR A 280 20.53 0.34 8.36
N ALA A 281 21.19 1.44 7.95
CA ALA A 281 21.28 1.85 6.55
C ALA A 281 22.64 1.56 5.89
N ASN A 282 23.32 0.50 6.33
CA ASN A 282 24.59 0.01 5.77
C ASN A 282 24.44 -0.79 4.48
N VAL A 283 23.23 -1.26 4.17
CA VAL A 283 22.92 -1.94 2.92
C VAL A 283 21.93 -1.10 2.13
N ARG A 284 22.12 -1.06 0.81
CA ARG A 284 21.14 -0.51 -0.11
C ARG A 284 20.11 -1.58 -0.41
N ASP A 285 18.95 -1.44 0.20
CA ASP A 285 17.86 -2.39 0.03
C ASP A 285 17.20 -2.27 -1.35
N ALA A 286 16.53 -3.35 -1.76
CA ALA A 286 15.59 -3.28 -2.85
C ALA A 286 14.47 -2.28 -2.51
N SER A 287 14.14 -1.42 -3.46
CA SER A 287 13.05 -0.47 -3.36
C SER A 287 11.78 -1.10 -3.92
N LEU A 288 10.96 -1.63 -3.02
CA LEU A 288 9.59 -2.09 -3.29
C LEU A 288 8.56 -1.04 -2.88
N VAL A 289 8.92 0.24 -3.00
CA VAL A 289 8.00 1.35 -2.74
C VAL A 289 6.84 1.31 -3.74
N THR A 290 5.63 1.29 -3.20
CA THR A 290 4.41 1.15 -3.99
C THR A 290 4.11 2.42 -4.78
N SER A 291 3.37 2.28 -5.89
CA SER A 291 3.17 3.35 -6.87
C SER A 291 2.57 4.61 -6.24
N LEU A 292 1.72 4.46 -5.23
CA LEU A 292 1.17 5.57 -4.44
C LEU A 292 2.25 6.43 -3.78
N TYR A 293 3.26 5.78 -3.19
CA TYR A 293 4.25 6.47 -2.36
C TYR A 293 5.54 6.84 -3.07
N ARG A 294 5.83 6.28 -4.25
CA ARG A 294 7.02 6.66 -5.04
C ARG A 294 7.05 8.16 -5.31
N ASN A 295 5.87 8.74 -5.56
CA ASN A 295 5.71 10.16 -5.85
C ASN A 295 5.17 10.98 -4.66
N ALA A 296 5.06 10.39 -3.46
CA ALA A 296 4.49 11.09 -2.31
C ALA A 296 5.21 12.41 -1.98
N GLY A 297 6.53 12.46 -2.17
CA GLY A 297 7.32 13.68 -2.00
C GLY A 297 6.92 14.81 -2.97
N GLN A 298 6.43 14.48 -4.17
CA GLN A 298 5.97 15.48 -5.15
C GLN A 298 4.63 16.10 -4.75
N PHE A 299 3.80 15.38 -3.98
CA PHE A 299 2.51 15.89 -3.53
C PHE A 299 2.60 16.69 -2.23
N GLY A 300 3.60 16.41 -1.38
CA GLY A 300 3.75 17.04 -0.07
C GLY A 300 4.16 18.53 -0.10
N GLY A 301 4.75 19.01 -1.20
CA GLY A 301 5.28 20.38 -1.30
C GLY A 301 4.29 21.43 -1.81
N GLU A 302 3.27 21.04 -2.59
CA GLU A 302 2.32 21.97 -3.21
C GLU A 302 0.88 21.50 -3.03
N ARG A 303 0.05 22.33 -2.38
CA ARG A 303 -1.37 22.05 -2.15
C ARG A 303 -2.14 21.73 -3.43
N ALA A 304 -1.77 22.38 -4.54
CA ALA A 304 -2.35 22.13 -5.86
C ALA A 304 -2.03 20.72 -6.39
N ALA A 305 -0.78 20.26 -6.23
CA ALA A 305 -0.35 18.92 -6.64
C ALA A 305 -1.07 17.83 -5.83
N TYR A 306 -1.15 17.98 -4.49
CA TYR A 306 -1.91 17.06 -3.65
C TYR A 306 -3.40 17.03 -3.99
N ARG A 307 -4.01 18.21 -4.24
CA ARG A 307 -5.41 18.28 -4.68
C ARG A 307 -5.64 17.54 -5.99
N LYS A 308 -4.76 17.73 -6.97
CA LYS A 308 -4.83 17.01 -8.26
C LYS A 308 -4.75 15.50 -8.04
N PHE A 309 -3.81 15.06 -7.22
CA PHE A 309 -3.67 13.65 -6.87
C PHE A 309 -4.95 13.07 -6.24
N LEU A 310 -5.55 13.76 -5.27
CA LEU A 310 -6.82 13.31 -4.67
C LEU A 310 -7.94 13.23 -5.72
N ILE A 311 -8.04 14.21 -6.62
CA ILE A 311 -9.03 14.19 -7.71
C ILE A 311 -8.82 12.97 -8.60
N ASP A 312 -7.58 12.70 -9.01
CA ASP A 312 -7.23 11.56 -9.85
C ASP A 312 -7.61 10.23 -9.16
N ILE A 313 -7.30 10.09 -7.87
CA ILE A 313 -7.62 8.91 -7.07
C ILE A 313 -9.14 8.74 -6.86
N MET A 314 -9.89 9.83 -6.66
CA MET A 314 -11.34 9.77 -6.54
C MET A 314 -12.04 9.43 -7.87
N ALA A 315 -11.46 9.85 -8.99
CA ALA A 315 -11.93 9.41 -10.31
C ALA A 315 -11.80 7.88 -10.47
N TRP A 316 -10.71 7.30 -9.98
CA TRP A 316 -10.54 5.85 -9.91
C TRP A 316 -11.57 5.16 -9.00
N GLU A 317 -11.88 5.72 -7.83
CA GLU A 317 -12.93 5.17 -6.96
C GLU A 317 -14.29 5.21 -7.65
N SER A 318 -14.70 6.36 -8.17
CA SER A 318 -15.99 6.49 -8.87
C SER A 318 -16.09 5.50 -10.04
N ALA A 319 -14.97 5.26 -10.72
CA ALA A 319 -14.88 4.24 -11.74
C ALA A 319 -15.10 2.84 -11.19
N ALA A 320 -14.38 2.46 -10.13
CA ALA A 320 -14.60 1.20 -9.46
C ALA A 320 -16.04 1.03 -8.98
N GLU A 321 -16.64 2.04 -8.35
CA GLU A 321 -18.05 1.99 -7.91
C GLU A 321 -19.02 1.79 -9.07
N THR A 322 -18.70 2.29 -10.27
CA THR A 322 -19.52 2.05 -11.46
C THR A 322 -19.39 0.61 -11.96
N VAL A 323 -18.16 0.07 -11.99
CA VAL A 323 -17.91 -1.30 -12.45
C VAL A 323 -18.49 -2.33 -11.48
N PHE A 324 -18.32 -2.10 -10.18
CA PHE A 324 -18.68 -3.05 -9.14
C PHE A 324 -20.10 -2.77 -8.62
N GLY A 325 -20.56 -1.53 -8.61
CA GLY A 325 -21.81 -1.17 -7.94
C GLY A 325 -21.69 -1.19 -6.41
N PRO A 326 -22.71 -0.71 -5.70
CA PRO A 326 -22.65 -0.49 -4.25
C PRO A 326 -22.80 -1.76 -3.40
N ALA A 327 -22.77 -2.96 -4.01
CA ALA A 327 -23.27 -4.20 -3.39
C ALA A 327 -22.46 -5.45 -3.75
N TRP A 328 -21.13 -5.36 -3.80
CA TRP A 328 -20.31 -6.59 -3.88
C TRP A 328 -20.36 -7.37 -2.56
N VAL A 329 -21.34 -8.28 -2.56
CA VAL A 329 -21.47 -9.58 -1.92
C VAL A 329 -20.57 -9.87 -0.71
N ASP A 330 -21.24 -10.10 0.42
CA ASP A 330 -20.79 -10.90 1.55
C ASP A 330 -20.36 -12.29 1.09
N VAL A 331 -19.17 -12.42 0.50
CA VAL A 331 -18.45 -13.71 0.48
C VAL A 331 -18.09 -14.00 1.94
N PRO A 332 -18.68 -15.04 2.57
CA PRO A 332 -18.24 -15.48 3.87
C PRO A 332 -16.78 -15.91 3.73
N LEU A 333 -15.90 -15.40 4.59
CA LEU A 333 -14.55 -15.91 4.73
C LEU A 333 -14.65 -17.33 5.32
N TYR A 334 -14.94 -18.33 4.48
CA TYR A 334 -14.84 -19.72 4.89
C TYR A 334 -13.36 -20.12 4.90
N GLY A 335 -12.92 -20.52 6.08
CA GLY A 335 -11.54 -20.75 6.47
C GLY A 335 -11.29 -19.92 7.71
N ASP A 336 -10.82 -20.54 8.79
CA ASP A 336 -10.57 -19.97 10.12
C ASP A 336 -9.65 -18.72 10.06
N PHE A 337 -10.16 -17.62 9.52
CA PHE A 337 -9.71 -16.29 9.84
C PHE A 337 -10.43 -15.96 11.14
N PRO A 338 -9.71 -15.86 12.26
CA PRO A 338 -10.35 -15.46 13.49
C PRO A 338 -11.01 -14.09 13.24
N GLU A 339 -12.35 -14.08 13.22
CA GLU A 339 -13.19 -12.87 13.18
C GLU A 339 -12.76 -11.88 14.28
N ALA A 340 -12.05 -12.36 15.31
CA ALA A 340 -11.44 -11.59 16.39
C ALA A 340 -10.14 -10.82 16.05
N GLU A 341 -9.44 -11.09 14.93
CA GLU A 341 -8.11 -10.50 14.67
C GLU A 341 -8.12 -9.27 13.74
N PHE A 342 -9.18 -9.04 12.96
CA PHE A 342 -9.46 -7.71 12.40
C PHE A 342 -10.15 -6.86 13.46
N GLY A 343 -9.40 -6.52 14.52
CA GLY A 343 -9.91 -5.83 15.71
C GLY A 343 -10.87 -4.70 15.34
N ASP A 344 -12.11 -4.80 15.81
CA ASP A 344 -13.20 -3.83 15.71
C ASP A 344 -13.12 -2.92 14.47
N GLY A 345 -12.90 -3.52 13.31
CA GLY A 345 -12.86 -2.81 12.04
C GLY A 345 -14.26 -2.40 11.65
N LEU A 346 -14.86 -1.47 12.40
CA LEU A 346 -16.18 -0.85 12.22
C LEU A 346 -17.07 -1.72 11.31
N GLU A 347 -17.56 -2.85 11.85
CA GLU A 347 -18.70 -3.52 11.24
C GLU A 347 -19.87 -2.53 11.31
N LEU A 348 -20.02 -1.73 10.28
CA LEU A 348 -21.30 -1.08 10.02
C LEU A 348 -22.20 -2.16 9.46
N SER A 349 -22.75 -2.98 10.37
CA SER A 349 -23.94 -3.75 10.05
C SER A 349 -25.09 -2.74 9.98
N SER A 350 -25.56 -2.49 8.76
CA SER A 350 -26.82 -1.75 8.59
C SER A 350 -27.89 -2.77 8.27
N THR A 351 -28.76 -3.04 9.25
CA THR A 351 -29.93 -3.88 9.05
C THR A 351 -31.07 -3.00 8.56
N GLN A 352 -31.36 -3.06 7.27
CA GLN A 352 -32.59 -2.51 6.73
C GLN A 352 -33.71 -3.51 6.96
N LEU A 353 -34.63 -3.16 7.86
CA LEU A 353 -35.85 -3.92 8.10
C LEU A 353 -36.95 -3.39 7.18
N ALA A 354 -37.58 -4.29 6.43
CA ALA A 354 -38.79 -4.02 5.66
C ALA A 354 -40.00 -4.25 6.56
N TYR A 355 -40.90 -3.26 6.63
CA TYR A 355 -42.12 -3.31 7.42
C TYR A 355 -43.34 -3.40 6.52
N ASP A 356 -44.33 -4.19 6.89
CA ASP A 356 -45.64 -4.15 6.24
C ASP A 356 -46.42 -2.87 6.62
N LYS A 357 -47.59 -2.71 5.99
CA LYS A 357 -48.52 -1.60 6.27
C LYS A 357 -49.01 -1.52 7.72
N ASN A 358 -48.83 -2.58 8.51
CA ASN A 358 -49.22 -2.66 9.91
C ASN A 358 -48.01 -2.45 10.84
N GLY A 359 -46.81 -2.19 10.31
CA GLY A 359 -45.59 -2.01 11.08
C GLY A 359 -44.90 -3.32 11.51
N ASN A 360 -45.31 -4.47 10.97
CA ASN A 360 -44.62 -5.74 11.24
C ASN A 360 -43.41 -5.90 10.33
N VAL A 361 -42.29 -6.38 10.86
CA VAL A 361 -41.12 -6.73 10.06
C VAL A 361 -41.48 -7.93 9.16
N VAL A 362 -41.45 -7.73 7.84
CA VAL A 362 -41.72 -8.76 6.82
C VAL A 362 -40.46 -9.23 6.08
N GLY A 363 -39.33 -8.60 6.35
CA GLY A 363 -38.03 -9.00 5.83
C GLY A 363 -36.93 -8.11 6.39
N GLY A 364 -35.70 -8.59 6.36
CA GLY A 364 -34.52 -7.82 6.73
C GLY A 364 -33.39 -8.09 5.76
N ARG A 365 -32.69 -7.05 5.33
CA ARG A 365 -31.36 -7.17 4.75
C ARG A 365 -30.37 -6.61 5.74
N THR A 366 -29.58 -7.48 6.34
CA THR A 366 -28.35 -7.07 7.02
C THR A 366 -27.30 -6.90 5.94
N ARG A 367 -26.81 -5.68 5.74
CA ARG A 367 -25.57 -5.45 5.00
C ARG A 367 -24.43 -5.53 5.99
N HIS A 368 -23.60 -6.56 5.89
CA HIS A 368 -22.28 -6.56 6.54
C HIS A 368 -21.32 -5.82 5.60
N THR A 369 -21.30 -4.49 5.66
CA THR A 369 -20.20 -3.78 5.02
C THR A 369 -18.95 -3.96 5.88
N THR A 370 -18.23 -5.05 5.68
CA THR A 370 -16.80 -5.08 6.05
C THR A 370 -16.10 -4.09 5.13
N PHE A 371 -16.07 -2.83 5.56
CA PHE A 371 -15.47 -1.71 4.84
C PHE A 371 -14.08 -2.07 4.31
N ALA A 372 -13.30 -2.80 5.11
CA ALA A 372 -11.99 -3.33 4.75
C ALA A 372 -12.00 -4.24 3.51
N LYS A 373 -12.99 -5.12 3.35
CA LYS A 373 -13.05 -6.05 2.21
C LYS A 373 -13.34 -5.34 0.89
N SER A 374 -14.36 -4.47 0.89
CA SER A 374 -14.68 -3.64 -0.29
C SER A 374 -13.52 -2.72 -0.69
N ALA A 375 -12.75 -2.26 0.31
CA ALA A 375 -11.54 -1.48 0.14
C ALA A 375 -10.43 -2.28 -0.54
N TRP A 376 -10.09 -3.46 -0.02
CA TRP A 376 -9.10 -4.36 -0.62
C TRP A 376 -9.48 -4.79 -2.03
N GLN A 377 -10.75 -5.13 -2.27
CA GLN A 377 -11.25 -5.51 -3.58
C GLN A 377 -11.06 -4.38 -4.59
N ARG A 378 -11.49 -3.16 -4.24
CA ARG A 378 -11.31 -1.98 -5.09
C ARG A 378 -9.82 -1.69 -5.32
N GLY A 379 -9.01 -1.70 -4.26
CA GLY A 379 -7.56 -1.51 -4.36
C GLY A 379 -6.86 -2.54 -5.26
N LEU A 380 -7.17 -3.83 -5.09
CA LEU A 380 -6.68 -4.93 -5.94
C LEU A 380 -7.00 -4.71 -7.39
N LEU A 381 -8.27 -4.48 -7.68
CA LEU A 381 -8.75 -4.34 -9.03
C LEU A 381 -8.09 -3.12 -9.66
N LEU A 382 -8.24 -1.96 -9.03
CA LEU A 382 -7.71 -0.71 -9.52
C LEU A 382 -6.20 -0.74 -9.75
N GLN A 383 -5.41 -1.32 -8.83
CA GLN A 383 -3.97 -1.47 -9.00
C GLN A 383 -3.61 -2.24 -10.26
N GLN A 384 -4.32 -3.34 -10.51
CA GLN A 384 -4.06 -4.20 -11.66
C GLN A 384 -4.43 -3.54 -12.98
N TYR A 385 -5.21 -2.45 -12.93
CA TYR A 385 -5.48 -1.59 -14.07
C TYR A 385 -4.66 -0.29 -14.06
N GLY A 386 -3.70 -0.11 -13.16
CA GLY A 386 -2.75 1.02 -13.17
C GLY A 386 -3.02 2.12 -12.12
N CYS A 387 -4.07 2.01 -11.31
CA CYS A 387 -4.29 2.97 -10.23
C CYS A 387 -3.12 2.95 -9.24
N PRO A 388 -2.59 4.12 -8.83
CA PRO A 388 -1.64 4.18 -7.73
C PRO A 388 -2.26 3.66 -6.43
N THR A 389 -1.63 2.66 -5.81
CA THR A 389 -2.13 2.03 -4.58
C THR A 389 -1.01 1.83 -3.57
N PRO A 390 -1.34 1.68 -2.27
CA PRO A 390 -0.34 1.41 -1.24
C PRO A 390 0.14 -0.05 -1.24
N PHE A 391 -0.40 -0.91 -2.11
CA PHE A 391 -0.14 -2.34 -2.10
C PHE A 391 0.93 -2.71 -3.13
N LEU A 392 1.68 -3.77 -2.83
CA LEU A 392 2.61 -4.39 -3.74
C LEU A 392 1.96 -5.60 -4.40
N ASP A 393 1.99 -5.65 -5.72
CA ASP A 393 1.58 -6.82 -6.50
C ASP A 393 2.64 -7.92 -6.41
N VAL A 394 2.20 -9.10 -6.01
CA VAL A 394 2.96 -10.34 -6.02
C VAL A 394 2.17 -11.41 -6.77
N THR A 395 2.81 -12.49 -7.17
CA THR A 395 2.17 -13.62 -7.85
C THR A 395 2.58 -14.94 -7.21
N SER A 396 1.69 -15.92 -7.18
CA SER A 396 2.04 -17.28 -6.77
C SER A 396 2.66 -18.11 -7.91
N SER A 397 2.80 -17.55 -9.13
CA SER A 397 3.32 -18.23 -10.31
C SER A 397 4.71 -17.73 -10.68
N ILE A 398 5.69 -18.64 -10.70
CA ILE A 398 7.06 -18.32 -11.08
C ILE A 398 7.20 -17.91 -12.56
N ASP A 399 6.41 -18.52 -13.46
CA ASP A 399 6.42 -18.18 -14.89
C ASP A 399 5.90 -16.75 -15.13
N ILE A 400 4.91 -16.31 -14.33
CA ILE A 400 4.39 -14.94 -14.40
C ILE A 400 5.40 -13.94 -13.85
N ALA A 401 6.05 -14.25 -12.73
CA ALA A 401 7.12 -13.41 -12.21
C ALA A 401 8.28 -13.30 -13.21
N HIS A 402 8.65 -14.40 -13.87
CA HIS A 402 9.62 -14.39 -14.97
C HIS A 402 9.16 -13.49 -16.12
N TRP A 403 7.90 -13.58 -16.54
CA TRP A 403 7.35 -12.72 -17.57
C TRP A 403 7.52 -11.24 -17.21
N PHE A 404 7.13 -10.82 -16.00
CA PHE A 404 7.30 -9.42 -15.54
C PHE A 404 8.77 -8.99 -15.39
N ALA A 405 9.66 -9.92 -15.05
CA ALA A 405 11.10 -9.63 -15.01
C ALA A 405 11.71 -9.47 -16.42
N THR A 406 11.12 -10.09 -17.43
CA THR A 406 11.66 -10.12 -18.80
C THR A 406 10.91 -9.26 -19.79
N HIS A 407 9.82 -8.60 -19.38
CA HIS A 407 9.04 -7.72 -20.23
C HIS A 407 9.02 -6.30 -19.67
N LYS A 408 9.54 -5.36 -20.45
CA LYS A 408 9.53 -3.95 -20.09
C LYS A 408 8.27 -3.30 -20.62
N PHE A 409 7.64 -2.50 -19.78
CA PHE A 409 6.58 -1.60 -20.18
C PHE A 409 7.16 -0.44 -21.02
N GLU A 410 6.65 -0.25 -22.24
CA GLU A 410 6.96 0.87 -23.12
C GLU A 410 5.66 1.59 -23.50
N GLY A 411 5.42 2.77 -22.92
CA GLY A 411 4.25 3.56 -23.29
C GLY A 411 4.15 4.91 -22.59
N ALA A 412 4.15 5.97 -23.39
CA ALA A 412 3.52 7.25 -23.06
C ALA A 412 2.53 7.54 -24.19
N GLY A 413 1.24 7.30 -24.00
CA GLY A 413 0.23 7.49 -25.05
C GLY A 413 -0.91 6.47 -25.04
N SER A 414 -1.65 6.43 -26.16
CA SER A 414 -2.90 5.66 -26.32
C SER A 414 -2.73 4.15 -26.52
N SER A 415 -1.50 3.66 -26.61
CA SER A 415 -1.20 2.24 -26.86
C SER A 415 -0.03 1.77 -25.98
N PRO A 416 -0.27 1.60 -24.67
CA PRO A 416 0.67 0.91 -23.78
C PRO A 416 1.05 -0.46 -24.36
N LEU A 417 2.35 -0.75 -24.48
CA LEU A 417 2.85 -2.04 -24.97
C LEU A 417 3.90 -2.60 -24.01
N TYR A 418 3.85 -3.90 -23.77
CA TYR A 418 4.98 -4.61 -23.18
C TYR A 418 5.87 -5.17 -24.29
N ARG A 419 7.18 -5.12 -24.09
CA ARG A 419 8.16 -5.70 -25.01
C ARG A 419 9.18 -6.52 -24.27
N ASP A 420 9.73 -7.51 -24.95
CA ASP A 420 10.86 -8.28 -24.46
C ASP A 420 11.98 -7.32 -24.05
N HIS A 421 12.39 -7.43 -22.79
CA HIS A 421 13.54 -6.74 -22.27
C HIS A 421 14.80 -7.54 -22.64
N SER A 422 15.75 -6.89 -23.29
CA SER A 422 17.08 -7.45 -23.51
C SER A 422 18.07 -6.83 -22.54
N TRP A 423 18.88 -7.65 -21.90
CA TRP A 423 19.98 -7.24 -21.02
C TRP A 423 21.22 -8.09 -21.30
N GLY A 424 22.38 -7.64 -20.84
CA GLY A 424 23.67 -8.30 -21.08
C GLY A 424 24.75 -7.84 -20.12
N GLY A 425 25.95 -8.40 -20.28
CA GLY A 425 27.10 -8.15 -19.41
C GLY A 425 27.07 -8.95 -18.11
N ASP A 426 28.16 -8.87 -17.35
CA ASP A 426 28.39 -9.68 -16.15
C ASP A 426 27.99 -8.99 -14.83
N ASP A 427 27.48 -7.75 -14.90
CA ASP A 427 27.04 -7.00 -13.74
C ASP A 427 25.66 -7.49 -13.26
N LEU A 428 25.67 -8.40 -12.28
CA LEU A 428 24.47 -8.98 -11.67
C LEU A 428 23.47 -7.93 -11.17
N ASN A 429 23.94 -6.73 -10.76
CA ASN A 429 23.06 -5.68 -10.25
C ASN A 429 22.18 -5.05 -11.34
N ARG A 430 22.54 -5.26 -12.62
CA ARG A 430 21.76 -4.79 -13.77
C ARG A 430 20.83 -5.85 -14.33
N TRP A 431 20.91 -7.08 -13.84
CA TRP A 431 20.08 -8.16 -14.33
C TRP A 431 18.65 -8.03 -13.78
N PRO A 432 17.65 -8.45 -14.55
CA PRO A 432 16.31 -8.67 -14.03
C PRO A 432 16.33 -9.55 -12.80
N THR A 433 15.41 -9.25 -11.89
CA THR A 433 15.38 -9.87 -10.57
C THR A 433 13.98 -10.36 -10.27
N ILE A 434 13.87 -11.60 -9.78
CA ILE A 434 12.66 -12.11 -9.15
C ILE A 434 12.89 -12.14 -7.64
N TYR A 435 12.05 -11.43 -6.89
CA TYR A 435 12.01 -11.50 -5.43
C TYR A 435 11.13 -12.66 -5.00
N CYS A 436 11.60 -13.47 -4.06
CA CYS A 436 10.80 -14.51 -3.42
C CYS A 436 10.45 -14.11 -1.99
N PHE A 437 9.20 -14.31 -1.62
CA PHE A 437 8.67 -13.99 -0.29
C PHE A 437 8.08 -15.24 0.36
N ILE A 438 8.23 -15.37 1.68
CA ILE A 438 7.52 -16.37 2.49
C ILE A 438 6.41 -15.64 3.23
N LEU A 439 5.19 -15.67 2.68
CA LEU A 439 4.07 -14.91 3.23
C LEU A 439 3.00 -15.85 3.77
N SER A 440 2.46 -15.49 4.92
CA SER A 440 1.36 -16.18 5.58
C SER A 440 0.24 -15.17 5.83
N PRO A 441 -0.99 -15.41 5.36
CA PRO A 441 -2.13 -14.52 5.61
C PRO A 441 -2.43 -14.29 7.10
N ARG A 442 -1.92 -15.16 7.99
CA ARG A 442 -2.02 -15.00 9.45
C ARG A 442 -1.08 -13.93 9.99
N PHE A 443 0.08 -13.77 9.39
CA PHE A 443 1.16 -12.93 9.94
C PHE A 443 1.51 -11.73 9.06
N HIS A 444 1.13 -11.76 7.79
CA HIS A 444 1.49 -10.78 6.80
C HIS A 444 0.22 -10.20 6.18
N PRO A 445 0.25 -8.91 5.78
CA PRO A 445 -0.87 -8.24 5.13
C PRO A 445 -1.04 -8.69 3.67
N ILE A 446 -1.11 -9.99 3.42
CA ILE A 446 -1.23 -10.59 2.09
C ILE A 446 -2.66 -11.05 1.83
N VAL A 447 -3.22 -10.67 0.70
CA VAL A 447 -4.54 -11.14 0.25
C VAL A 447 -4.43 -11.74 -1.15
N GLU A 448 -4.92 -12.96 -1.31
CA GLU A 448 -4.98 -13.63 -2.61
C GLU A 448 -6.14 -13.08 -3.43
N SER A 449 -5.87 -12.73 -4.68
CA SER A 449 -6.88 -12.09 -5.52
C SER A 449 -8.08 -12.98 -5.86
N THR A 450 -7.87 -14.29 -5.96
CA THR A 450 -8.93 -15.29 -6.17
C THR A 450 -9.93 -15.37 -5.03
N ARG A 451 -9.58 -14.87 -3.84
CA ARG A 451 -10.51 -14.76 -2.69
C ARG A 451 -11.36 -13.50 -2.76
N LEU A 452 -10.93 -12.52 -3.54
CA LEU A 452 -11.53 -11.21 -3.64
C LEU A 452 -12.44 -11.06 -4.87
N ASN A 453 -12.17 -11.82 -5.94
CA ASN A 453 -12.88 -11.74 -7.20
C ASN A 453 -13.48 -13.09 -7.61
N SER A 454 -14.71 -13.06 -8.14
CA SER A 454 -15.28 -14.17 -8.91
C SER A 454 -14.70 -14.21 -10.32
N ASP A 455 -14.72 -15.39 -10.94
CA ASP A 455 -14.11 -15.65 -12.25
C ASP A 455 -14.59 -14.71 -13.37
N ASP A 456 -15.83 -14.25 -13.27
CA ASP A 456 -16.51 -13.53 -14.35
C ASP A 456 -16.24 -12.02 -14.42
N VAL A 457 -15.52 -11.44 -13.45
CA VAL A 457 -15.47 -9.96 -13.34
C VAL A 457 -14.11 -9.37 -13.66
N SER A 458 -13.02 -9.97 -13.20
CA SER A 458 -11.69 -9.40 -13.41
C SER A 458 -10.70 -10.45 -13.90
N THR A 459 -10.86 -10.82 -15.18
CA THR A 459 -10.08 -11.86 -15.84
C THR A 459 -8.57 -11.61 -15.71
N ARG A 460 -8.09 -10.38 -15.90
CA ARG A 460 -6.66 -10.04 -15.72
C ARG A 460 -6.10 -10.53 -14.39
N VAL A 461 -6.76 -10.16 -13.31
CA VAL A 461 -6.30 -10.41 -11.94
C VAL A 461 -6.14 -11.91 -11.67
N LEU A 462 -7.07 -12.71 -12.20
CA LEU A 462 -7.07 -14.16 -12.06
C LEU A 462 -5.97 -14.81 -12.91
N ARG A 463 -5.83 -14.39 -14.17
CA ARG A 463 -4.79 -14.90 -15.07
C ARG A 463 -3.37 -14.59 -14.59
N GLN A 464 -3.21 -13.52 -13.82
CA GLN A 464 -1.93 -13.14 -13.22
C GLN A 464 -1.59 -13.88 -11.93
N HIS A 465 -2.52 -14.68 -11.38
CA HIS A 465 -2.38 -15.33 -10.07
C HIS A 465 -1.95 -14.33 -8.97
N CYS A 466 -2.55 -13.14 -8.99
CA CYS A 466 -2.10 -12.03 -8.18
C CYS A 466 -2.38 -12.22 -6.68
N GLY A 467 -1.48 -11.73 -5.84
CA GLY A 467 -1.71 -11.39 -4.45
C GLY A 467 -1.35 -9.93 -4.21
N LEU A 468 -1.99 -9.31 -3.22
CA LEU A 468 -1.62 -7.98 -2.73
C LEU A 468 -0.92 -8.07 -1.40
N LEU A 469 0.32 -7.63 -1.36
CA LEU A 469 1.05 -7.41 -0.14
C LEU A 469 0.87 -5.94 0.30
N GLY A 470 0.10 -5.73 1.34
CA GLY A 470 -0.04 -4.43 2.02
C GLY A 470 1.11 -4.16 2.99
N GLY A 471 0.84 -3.35 4.01
CA GLY A 471 1.86 -2.96 4.98
C GLY A 471 2.58 -1.65 4.61
N GLY A 472 2.65 -1.31 3.32
CA GLY A 472 3.19 -0.03 2.86
C GLY A 472 2.41 1.17 3.41
N GLY A 473 3.16 2.20 3.81
CA GLY A 473 2.63 3.46 4.35
C GLY A 473 3.47 4.67 3.93
N LEU A 474 2.98 5.89 4.18
CA LEU A 474 3.78 7.09 3.93
C LEU A 474 5.04 7.13 4.80
N LEU A 475 4.95 6.63 6.03
CA LEU A 475 6.09 6.47 6.93
C LEU A 475 6.77 5.12 6.77
N ALA A 476 6.23 4.17 6.02
CA ALA A 476 6.80 2.84 5.83
C ALA A 476 6.77 2.47 4.34
N ARG A 477 7.32 3.36 3.51
CA ARG A 477 7.14 3.29 2.05
C ARG A 477 7.72 2.03 1.46
N ASN A 478 8.85 1.56 2.01
CA ASN A 478 9.56 0.37 1.55
C ASN A 478 9.23 -0.88 2.37
N TYR A 479 8.09 -0.89 3.06
CA TYR A 479 7.77 -1.95 4.02
C TYR A 479 7.86 -3.35 3.42
N ALA A 480 7.39 -3.56 2.19
CA ALA A 480 7.40 -4.87 1.56
C ALA A 480 8.81 -5.44 1.31
N ALA A 481 9.85 -4.60 1.23
CA ALA A 481 11.23 -5.05 1.01
C ALA A 481 11.74 -5.91 2.16
N ARG A 482 11.25 -5.69 3.38
CA ARG A 482 11.63 -6.48 4.56
C ARG A 482 11.26 -7.96 4.45
N TYR A 483 10.27 -8.28 3.61
CA TYR A 483 9.77 -9.65 3.44
C TYR A 483 10.47 -10.42 2.33
N ILE A 484 11.44 -9.80 1.64
CA ILE A 484 12.24 -10.49 0.63
C ILE A 484 13.08 -11.55 1.34
N GLY A 485 12.85 -12.81 0.99
CA GLY A 485 13.68 -13.92 1.46
C GLY A 485 14.84 -14.23 0.55
N LEU A 486 14.59 -14.19 -0.77
CA LEU A 486 15.59 -14.47 -1.80
C LEU A 486 15.46 -13.48 -2.96
N LYS A 487 16.58 -13.24 -3.64
CA LYS A 487 16.63 -12.58 -4.95
C LYS A 487 17.17 -13.55 -5.99
N LEU A 488 16.45 -13.73 -7.09
CA LEU A 488 16.87 -14.56 -8.22
C LEU A 488 17.29 -13.64 -9.37
N ARG A 489 18.59 -13.59 -9.67
CA ARG A 489 19.16 -12.79 -10.76
C ARG A 489 19.11 -13.59 -12.06
N LEU A 490 18.40 -13.07 -13.06
CA LEU A 490 18.16 -13.79 -14.32
C LEU A 490 19.30 -13.54 -15.31
N HIS A 491 20.00 -14.60 -15.71
CA HIS A 491 21.03 -14.54 -16.74
C HIS A 491 20.43 -14.13 -18.10
N PRO A 492 21.18 -13.41 -18.97
CA PRO A 492 20.72 -13.02 -20.32
C PRO A 492 20.19 -14.15 -21.20
N SER A 493 20.58 -15.40 -20.94
CA SER A 493 20.04 -16.57 -21.64
C SER A 493 18.53 -16.71 -21.50
N LEU A 494 17.91 -16.21 -20.41
CA LEU A 494 16.47 -16.28 -20.19
C LEU A 494 15.66 -15.24 -20.99
N ALA A 495 16.31 -14.27 -21.64
CA ALA A 495 15.61 -13.29 -22.47
C ALA A 495 14.80 -13.99 -23.58
N GLY A 496 13.52 -13.61 -23.72
CA GLY A 496 12.62 -14.19 -24.72
C GLY A 496 12.21 -15.66 -24.47
N GLN A 497 12.56 -16.26 -23.32
CA GLN A 497 12.15 -17.65 -23.00
C GLN A 497 10.75 -17.77 -22.40
N SER A 498 10.06 -16.64 -22.15
CA SER A 498 8.71 -16.67 -21.61
C SER A 498 7.74 -17.27 -22.63
N LYS A 499 6.92 -18.23 -22.19
CA LYS A 499 5.90 -18.86 -23.03
C LYS A 499 4.53 -18.21 -22.91
N ILE A 500 4.41 -17.20 -22.05
CA ILE A 500 3.17 -16.50 -21.76
C ILE A 500 3.07 -15.32 -22.73
N ALA A 501 2.01 -15.27 -23.53
CA ALA A 501 1.73 -14.15 -24.40
C ALA A 501 1.21 -12.95 -23.59
N ILE A 502 1.31 -11.74 -24.16
CA ILE A 502 0.77 -10.53 -23.50
C ILE A 502 -0.74 -10.71 -23.23
N GLU A 503 -1.48 -11.24 -24.21
CA GLU A 503 -2.92 -11.44 -24.17
C GLU A 503 -3.35 -12.46 -23.09
N ASP A 504 -2.43 -13.35 -22.68
CA ASP A 504 -2.67 -14.28 -21.58
C ASP A 504 -2.73 -13.53 -20.25
N LEU A 505 -1.89 -12.52 -20.02
CA LEU A 505 -1.91 -11.75 -18.76
C LEU A 505 -2.82 -10.53 -18.84
N PHE A 506 -3.07 -10.04 -20.05
CA PHE A 506 -3.66 -8.75 -20.33
C PHE A 506 -4.78 -8.89 -21.37
N PRO A 507 -5.91 -9.48 -20.96
CA PRO A 507 -7.05 -9.70 -21.86
C PRO A 507 -7.58 -8.40 -22.48
N ALA A 508 -8.10 -8.52 -23.70
CA ALA A 508 -8.76 -7.42 -24.40
C ALA A 508 -10.08 -7.02 -23.70
N ALA A 509 -10.59 -5.84 -24.04
CA ALA A 509 -11.78 -5.26 -23.41
C ALA A 509 -13.08 -6.06 -23.66
N ASP A 510 -13.14 -6.90 -24.69
CA ASP A 510 -14.28 -7.80 -24.88
C ASP A 510 -14.31 -8.95 -23.88
N THR A 511 -13.13 -9.32 -23.36
CA THR A 511 -12.89 -10.44 -22.46
C THR A 511 -12.84 -10.00 -20.99
N ASP A 512 -12.37 -8.78 -20.72
CA ASP A 512 -12.24 -8.24 -19.37
C ASP A 512 -13.24 -7.10 -19.12
N LEU A 513 -14.30 -7.42 -18.37
CA LEU A 513 -15.39 -6.49 -18.06
C LEU A 513 -14.87 -5.23 -17.36
N VAL A 514 -14.01 -5.38 -16.35
CA VAL A 514 -13.48 -4.24 -15.60
C VAL A 514 -12.67 -3.34 -16.51
N TYR A 515 -11.77 -3.91 -17.33
CA TYR A 515 -10.99 -3.14 -18.28
C TYR A 515 -11.88 -2.37 -19.26
N ARG A 516 -12.94 -3.01 -19.77
CA ARG A 516 -13.92 -2.38 -20.67
C ARG A 516 -14.61 -1.18 -20.04
N GLU A 517 -15.07 -1.31 -18.81
CA GLU A 517 -15.78 -0.23 -18.13
C GLU A 517 -14.82 0.91 -17.78
N LEU A 518 -13.59 0.62 -17.34
CA LEU A 518 -12.55 1.63 -17.11
C LEU A 518 -12.21 2.40 -18.39
N LEU A 519 -12.17 1.74 -19.55
CA LEU A 519 -11.97 2.38 -20.86
C LEU A 519 -13.10 3.34 -21.27
N LYS A 520 -14.33 3.12 -20.79
CA LYS A 520 -15.43 4.07 -21.02
C LYS A 520 -15.21 5.33 -20.20
N ILE A 521 -14.75 5.17 -18.97
CA ILE A 521 -14.57 6.26 -18.00
C ILE A 521 -13.37 7.11 -18.35
N SER A 522 -12.28 6.50 -18.82
CA SER A 522 -11.07 7.23 -19.22
C SER A 522 -11.30 8.21 -20.38
N LYS A 523 -12.34 7.99 -21.19
CA LYS A 523 -12.75 8.88 -22.28
C LYS A 523 -13.56 10.10 -21.82
N ILE A 524 -14.07 10.11 -20.59
CA ILE A 524 -15.05 11.11 -20.09
C ILE A 524 -14.37 12.36 -19.46
N GLY A 525 -13.07 12.31 -19.20
CA GLY A 525 -12.26 13.53 -19.22
C GLY A 525 -11.34 13.77 -18.04
N THR A 526 -10.16 14.27 -18.39
CA THR A 526 -9.27 15.18 -17.65
C THR A 526 -7.97 15.45 -18.43
N GLY A 527 -7.76 14.84 -19.60
CA GLY A 527 -6.46 14.94 -20.29
C GLY A 527 -5.35 14.11 -19.62
N ASN A 528 -5.61 13.58 -18.42
CA ASN A 528 -4.82 12.55 -17.79
C ASN A 528 -5.33 11.21 -18.32
N GLN A 529 -4.52 10.57 -19.16
CA GLN A 529 -4.68 9.16 -19.48
C GLN A 529 -4.62 8.43 -18.13
N PHE A 530 -5.76 7.91 -17.65
CA PHE A 530 -5.76 6.81 -16.69
C PHE A 530 -4.69 5.83 -17.20
N PRO A 531 -3.67 5.46 -16.42
CA PRO A 531 -2.80 4.40 -16.88
C PRO A 531 -3.72 3.21 -17.13
N LEU A 532 -3.75 2.76 -18.38
CA LEU A 532 -4.37 1.53 -18.81
C LEU A 532 -3.32 0.60 -19.43
N TYR A 533 -2.02 1.00 -19.41
CA TYR A 533 -0.96 0.53 -18.49
C TYR A 533 0.14 1.60 -18.33
N GLY A 534 0.91 1.46 -17.24
CA GLY A 534 2.18 2.11 -16.91
C GLY A 534 2.37 2.12 -15.39
N ILE A 535 3.25 1.27 -14.87
CA ILE A 535 3.64 1.21 -13.42
C ILE A 535 4.83 2.12 -13.15
#